data_AF-A0A967CGV0-F1
#
_entry.id   AF-A0A967CGV0-F1
#
_cell.length_a   1.000
_cell.length_b   1.000
_cell.length_c   1.000
_cell.angle_alpha   90.00
_cell.angle_beta   90.00
_cell.angle_gamma   90.00
#
_symmetry.space_group_name_H-M   'P 1'
#
loop_
_entity.id
_entity.type
_entity.pdbx_description
1 polymer ?
#
loop_
_entity_poly.entity_id
_entity_poly.type
_entity_poly.pdbx_seq_one_letter_code
_entity_poly.pdbx_strand_id
1 'polypeptide(L)'
;MGNRAGGARGGGAGRRIGGGPPVVEDRLTAAMQLASILVLDVGANDPAADDTSERSHSTLQPFASPGALQKSPERVRISEDQVIAALGPGGSINEAMAGYEPRPGQVRMARAVTRSLNDGLRLVIEAGTGTGKSLAYLVPASMFAVANGRRVVISTNTITLQEQLFNKDIPVLRKALPHDVQVAVLKGRTHYLCLRRLRLFLSNGLDGAPERILAARIAIWVRTTETGDRGELAISEAESAIWTNHLSADVMHCTTRLCRDNRSGRCFLARARRRAEGAHLLVVNHALLLTDRAMENPVLPEYDDVILDEAHHLEAVATDQLGTTVSAREIGFELASLSQPQGGTRFGGTVARIAAVFVEAAGEPGREQIASITAPIHEACETARVAVSSLFEVSTDLMD
;
A
#
# COMPACT_ATOMS: atom_id res chain seq x y z
N MET A 1 29.33 -54.79 -64.18
CA MET A 1 29.29 -56.05 -63.39
C MET A 1 29.58 -55.71 -61.92
N GLY A 2 28.68 -56.09 -61.00
CA GLY A 2 28.91 -56.27 -59.54
C GLY A 2 29.35 -55.03 -58.73
N ASN A 3 28.48 -54.28 -58.04
CA ASN A 3 27.78 -54.59 -56.77
C ASN A 3 28.71 -54.71 -55.53
N ARG A 4 28.68 -53.74 -54.60
CA ARG A 4 28.14 -53.92 -53.22
C ARG A 4 28.42 -52.74 -52.27
N ALA A 5 27.45 -52.57 -51.38
CA ALA A 5 27.29 -51.57 -50.33
C ALA A 5 28.16 -51.83 -49.07
N GLY A 6 28.37 -50.77 -48.28
CA GLY A 6 28.90 -50.83 -46.91
C GLY A 6 28.66 -49.51 -46.19
N GLY A 7 27.76 -49.50 -45.20
CA GLY A 7 27.28 -48.31 -44.50
C GLY A 7 28.27 -47.70 -43.50
N ALA A 8 28.13 -46.40 -43.27
CA ALA A 8 28.85 -45.65 -42.25
C ALA A 8 27.84 -44.95 -41.32
N ARG A 9 27.71 -45.45 -40.08
CA ARG A 9 27.21 -44.70 -38.92
C ARG A 9 27.89 -45.24 -37.67
N GLY A 10 28.64 -44.40 -36.96
CA GLY A 10 29.15 -44.71 -35.63
C GLY A 10 30.18 -43.72 -35.11
N GLY A 11 29.86 -43.05 -33.99
CA GLY A 11 30.87 -42.61 -33.02
C GLY A 11 31.20 -41.11 -32.94
N GLY A 12 30.22 -40.26 -32.60
CA GLY A 12 30.48 -38.88 -32.15
C GLY A 12 30.17 -38.73 -30.66
N ALA A 13 31.22 -38.70 -29.82
CA ALA A 13 31.13 -38.48 -28.39
C ALA A 13 30.67 -37.04 -28.07
N GLY A 14 29.46 -36.88 -27.55
CA GLY A 14 28.93 -35.62 -27.02
C GLY A 14 28.91 -35.63 -25.50
N ARG A 15 29.84 -34.88 -24.88
CA ARG A 15 29.94 -34.66 -23.43
C ARG A 15 28.61 -34.12 -22.87
N ARG A 16 28.12 -34.76 -21.80
CA ARG A 16 27.12 -34.17 -20.91
C ARG A 16 27.80 -33.04 -20.12
N ILE A 17 27.33 -31.82 -20.32
CA ILE A 17 27.55 -30.68 -19.42
C ILE A 17 26.31 -30.73 -18.51
N GLY A 18 26.35 -31.15 -17.25
CA GLY A 18 27.19 -30.60 -16.19
C GLY A 18 26.36 -29.55 -15.47
N GLY A 19 25.64 -29.95 -14.43
CA GLY A 19 24.74 -29.09 -13.66
C GLY A 19 25.44 -27.85 -13.09
N GLY A 20 24.75 -26.71 -13.17
CA GLY A 20 25.17 -25.49 -12.50
C GLY A 20 25.13 -25.66 -10.97
N PRO A 21 25.95 -24.92 -10.21
CA PRO A 21 26.18 -25.20 -8.80
C PRO A 21 24.98 -24.79 -7.92
N PRO A 22 24.66 -25.56 -6.86
CA PRO A 22 23.54 -25.31 -5.93
C PRO A 22 23.77 -24.13 -4.96
N VAL A 23 24.84 -23.36 -5.13
CA VAL A 23 25.38 -22.46 -4.09
C VAL A 23 24.59 -21.15 -3.94
N VAL A 24 23.82 -20.74 -4.95
CA VAL A 24 23.03 -19.49 -4.90
C VAL A 24 21.70 -19.70 -4.18
N GLU A 25 21.05 -20.86 -4.36
CA GLU A 25 19.81 -21.23 -3.66
C GLU A 25 20.04 -21.37 -2.15
N ASP A 26 21.17 -21.97 -1.73
CA ASP A 26 21.53 -22.12 -0.32
C ASP A 26 21.74 -20.77 0.38
N ARG A 27 22.35 -19.79 -0.31
CA ARG A 27 22.61 -18.46 0.28
C ARG A 27 21.36 -17.62 0.41
N LEU A 28 20.44 -17.69 -0.56
CA LEU A 28 19.16 -17.00 -0.47
C LEU A 28 18.29 -17.60 0.63
N THR A 29 18.27 -18.94 0.73
CA THR A 29 17.53 -19.67 1.77
C THR A 29 18.06 -19.36 3.16
N ALA A 30 19.39 -19.37 3.35
CA ALA A 30 20.01 -18.98 4.61
C ALA A 30 19.77 -17.51 4.96
N ALA A 31 19.85 -16.60 3.99
CA ALA A 31 19.54 -15.17 4.18
C ALA A 31 18.05 -14.94 4.53
N MET A 32 17.15 -15.73 3.96
CA MET A 32 15.71 -15.69 4.26
C MET A 32 15.37 -16.31 5.62
N GLN A 33 16.04 -17.40 6.02
CA GLN A 33 15.93 -17.96 7.37
C GLN A 33 16.46 -16.97 8.41
N LEU A 34 17.61 -16.33 8.14
CA LEU A 34 18.12 -15.25 8.98
C LEU A 34 17.20 -14.04 8.99
N ALA A 35 16.60 -13.64 7.86
CA ALA A 35 15.62 -12.57 7.82
C ALA A 35 14.35 -12.91 8.62
N SER A 36 13.90 -14.17 8.57
CA SER A 36 12.79 -14.66 9.40
C SER A 36 13.12 -14.52 10.90
N ILE A 37 14.35 -14.85 11.29
CA ILE A 37 14.85 -14.74 12.67
C ILE A 37 15.12 -13.28 13.10
N LEU A 38 15.58 -12.42 12.19
CA LEU A 38 16.05 -11.06 12.49
C LEU A 38 14.95 -9.98 12.34
N VAL A 39 13.97 -10.19 11.46
CA VAL A 39 12.86 -9.23 11.25
C VAL A 39 11.70 -9.53 12.21
N LEU A 40 11.57 -10.78 12.63
CA LEU A 40 10.39 -11.29 13.31
C LEU A 40 10.86 -11.95 14.60
N ASP A 41 10.47 -11.38 15.75
CA ASP A 41 10.41 -12.14 17.00
C ASP A 41 9.47 -13.33 16.75
N VAL A 42 10.00 -14.44 16.23
CA VAL A 42 9.38 -15.76 16.30
C VAL A 42 9.65 -16.29 17.71
N GLY A 43 9.21 -15.53 18.71
CA GLY A 43 8.92 -16.08 20.01
C GLY A 43 7.69 -16.96 19.84
N ALA A 44 7.85 -18.23 20.18
CA ALA A 44 6.78 -19.21 20.21
C ALA A 44 5.54 -18.60 20.90
N ASN A 45 4.37 -19.02 20.43
CA ASN A 45 3.08 -18.68 20.99
C ASN A 45 2.94 -19.34 22.38
N ASP A 46 3.70 -18.86 23.38
CA ASP A 46 3.64 -19.35 24.75
C ASP A 46 2.76 -18.40 25.59
N PRO A 47 1.54 -18.81 25.97
CA PRO A 47 0.66 -17.99 26.79
C PRO A 47 1.12 -17.86 28.26
N ALA A 48 2.27 -18.44 28.64
CA ALA A 48 2.78 -18.45 30.02
C ALA A 48 4.14 -17.74 30.22
N ALA A 49 4.69 -17.05 29.21
CA ALA A 49 5.95 -16.34 29.37
C ALA A 49 5.78 -15.06 30.22
N ASP A 50 6.16 -15.20 31.48
CA ASP A 50 6.20 -14.15 32.51
C ASP A 50 7.14 -13.00 32.11
N ASP A 51 6.72 -11.80 32.51
CA ASP A 51 7.36 -10.52 32.27
C ASP A 51 8.69 -10.46 33.01
N THR A 52 9.81 -10.76 32.34
CA THR A 52 11.11 -10.08 32.50
C THR A 52 12.22 -10.79 31.71
N SER A 53 12.92 -10.02 30.86
CA SER A 53 14.34 -10.22 30.48
C SER A 53 14.75 -10.99 29.22
N GLU A 54 13.98 -11.02 28.13
CA GLU A 54 14.56 -11.27 26.79
C GLU A 54 14.49 -10.02 25.91
N ARG A 55 15.67 -9.40 25.71
CA ARG A 55 15.85 -8.18 24.90
C ARG A 55 15.53 -8.47 23.44
N SER A 56 14.37 -7.98 22.99
CA SER A 56 13.93 -8.01 21.59
C SER A 56 14.92 -7.26 20.69
N HIS A 57 15.56 -7.95 19.75
CA HIS A 57 16.44 -7.35 18.73
C HIS A 57 15.66 -6.79 17.51
N SER A 58 14.41 -6.38 17.70
CA SER A 58 13.63 -5.74 16.63
C SER A 58 14.19 -4.35 16.34
N THR A 59 14.64 -4.12 15.11
CA THR A 59 15.18 -2.81 14.67
C THR A 59 14.08 -1.72 14.60
N LEU A 60 12.81 -2.11 14.46
CA LEU A 60 11.68 -1.18 14.36
C LEU A 60 11.21 -0.72 15.75
N GLN A 61 11.72 0.44 16.19
CA GLN A 61 11.30 1.07 17.45
C GLN A 61 9.83 1.49 17.40
N PRO A 62 9.07 1.38 18.51
CA PRO A 62 7.70 1.87 18.60
C PRO A 62 7.57 3.34 18.18
N PHE A 63 6.52 3.68 17.43
CA PHE A 63 6.27 5.06 17.02
C PHE A 63 5.60 5.86 18.14
N ALA A 64 6.26 6.93 18.59
CA ALA A 64 5.67 7.93 19.46
C ALA A 64 4.68 8.79 18.66
N SER A 65 3.40 8.77 19.04
CA SER A 65 2.38 9.57 18.36
C SER A 65 2.59 11.06 18.65
N PRO A 66 2.48 11.96 17.64
CA PRO A 66 2.52 13.40 17.87
C PRO A 66 1.31 13.94 18.65
N GLY A 67 0.30 13.09 18.90
CA GLY A 67 -0.96 13.49 19.52
C GLY A 67 -1.93 14.08 18.49
N ALA A 68 -3.20 14.15 18.86
CA ALA A 68 -4.23 14.73 17.99
C ALA A 68 -4.12 16.26 17.95
N LEU A 69 -4.23 16.82 16.75
CA LEU A 69 -4.24 18.26 16.53
C LEU A 69 -5.36 18.91 17.35
N GLN A 70 -5.02 19.94 18.12
CA GLN A 70 -5.97 20.67 18.96
C GLN A 70 -6.46 21.91 18.22
N LYS A 71 -7.76 21.90 17.89
CA LYS A 71 -8.43 22.99 17.18
C LYS A 71 -8.54 24.22 18.07
N SER A 72 -8.03 25.37 17.61
CA SER A 72 -8.20 26.64 18.32
C SER A 72 -9.69 26.98 18.41
N PRO A 73 -10.18 27.46 19.57
CA PRO A 73 -11.58 27.78 19.78
C PRO A 73 -12.05 28.97 18.93
N GLU A 74 -11.16 29.92 18.64
CA GLU A 74 -11.42 31.07 17.78
C GLU A 74 -10.68 30.92 16.45
N ARG A 75 -11.36 31.29 15.34
CA ARG A 75 -10.75 31.29 14.01
C ARG A 75 -10.01 32.61 13.80
N VAL A 76 -8.68 32.54 13.73
CA VAL A 76 -7.80 33.67 13.44
C VAL A 76 -7.63 33.81 11.93
N ARG A 77 -7.86 35.02 11.41
CA ARG A 77 -7.58 35.36 10.01
C ARG A 77 -6.07 35.52 9.81
N ILE A 78 -5.54 34.92 8.75
CA ILE A 78 -4.16 35.12 8.33
C ILE A 78 -4.04 36.33 7.39
N SER A 79 -2.90 37.03 7.45
CA SER A 79 -2.65 38.23 6.63
C SER A 79 -2.36 37.87 5.18
N GLU A 80 -3.13 38.43 4.24
CA GLU A 80 -2.84 38.33 2.80
C GLU A 80 -1.44 38.87 2.48
N ASP A 81 -1.05 40.00 3.06
CA ASP A 81 0.22 40.65 2.77
C ASP A 81 1.41 39.79 3.20
N GLN A 82 1.31 39.07 4.32
CA GLN A 82 2.34 38.12 4.74
C GLN A 82 2.48 36.94 3.78
N VAL A 83 1.35 36.38 3.31
CA VAL A 83 1.35 35.28 2.32
C VAL A 83 2.02 35.73 1.02
N ILE A 84 1.72 36.94 0.56
CA ILE A 84 2.27 37.46 -0.70
C ILE A 84 3.73 37.83 -0.52
N ALA A 85 4.12 38.42 0.61
CA ALA A 85 5.52 38.71 0.90
C ALA A 85 6.36 37.42 0.90
N ALA A 86 5.82 36.31 1.42
CA ALA A 86 6.50 35.02 1.37
C ALA A 86 6.74 34.51 -0.07
N LEU A 87 5.78 34.73 -0.97
CA LEU A 87 5.85 34.35 -2.39
C LEU A 87 6.50 35.40 -3.30
N GLY A 88 6.75 36.61 -2.80
CA GLY A 88 7.25 37.74 -3.57
C GLY A 88 8.75 37.69 -3.86
N PRO A 89 9.29 38.66 -4.64
CA PRO A 89 10.72 38.76 -4.89
C PRO A 89 11.48 38.95 -3.57
N GLY A 90 12.52 38.14 -3.32
CA GLY A 90 13.27 38.16 -2.06
C GLY A 90 12.47 37.67 -0.84
N GLY A 91 11.28 37.08 -1.05
CA GLY A 91 10.51 36.44 0.02
C GLY A 91 11.09 35.11 0.46
N SER A 92 10.59 34.58 1.59
CA SER A 92 11.06 33.31 2.17
C SER A 92 11.07 32.11 1.19
N ILE A 93 10.14 32.05 0.23
CA ILE A 93 10.10 30.99 -0.78
C ILE A 93 11.25 31.16 -1.79
N ASN A 94 11.58 32.39 -2.16
CA ASN A 94 12.71 32.71 -3.04
C ASN A 94 14.05 32.31 -2.40
N GLU A 95 14.20 32.54 -1.10
CA GLU A 95 15.39 32.12 -0.34
C GLU A 95 15.48 30.59 -0.17
N ALA A 96 14.34 29.92 0.00
CA ALA A 96 14.28 28.48 0.19
C ALA A 96 14.56 27.69 -1.11
N MET A 97 14.12 28.20 -2.26
CA MET A 97 14.16 27.53 -3.55
C MET A 97 14.99 28.32 -4.58
N ALA A 98 16.18 27.81 -4.90
CA ALA A 98 17.03 28.39 -5.93
C ALA A 98 16.32 28.42 -7.30
N GLY A 99 16.41 29.56 -7.99
CA GLY A 99 15.77 29.77 -9.29
C GLY A 99 14.26 29.99 -9.23
N TYR A 100 13.68 30.21 -8.04
CA TYR A 100 12.28 30.60 -7.91
C TYR A 100 12.06 32.03 -8.45
N GLU A 101 11.06 32.17 -9.32
CA GLU A 101 10.60 33.45 -9.83
C GLU A 101 9.13 33.65 -9.50
N PRO A 102 8.75 34.73 -8.80
CA PRO A 102 7.36 35.04 -8.49
C PRO A 102 6.55 35.23 -9.78
N ARG A 103 5.41 34.55 -9.87
CA ARG A 103 4.51 34.66 -11.03
C ARG A 103 3.23 35.41 -10.66
N PRO A 104 2.75 36.38 -11.46
CA PRO A 104 1.52 37.10 -11.15
C PRO A 104 0.31 36.20 -10.93
N GLY A 105 0.19 35.10 -11.70
CA GLY A 105 -0.86 34.10 -11.52
C GLY A 105 -0.80 33.40 -10.17
N GLN A 106 0.40 33.07 -9.69
CA GLN A 106 0.65 32.46 -8.39
C GLN A 106 0.19 33.36 -7.25
N VAL A 107 0.55 34.65 -7.30
CA VAL A 107 0.18 35.64 -6.30
C VAL A 107 -1.33 35.86 -6.25
N ARG A 108 -1.98 35.95 -7.42
CA ARG A 108 -3.45 36.06 -7.48
C ARG A 108 -4.14 34.83 -6.90
N MET A 109 -3.66 33.63 -7.23
CA MET A 109 -4.16 32.38 -6.68
C MET A 109 -3.98 32.33 -5.16
N ALA A 110 -2.79 32.66 -4.65
CA ALA A 110 -2.52 32.66 -3.21
C ALA A 110 -3.41 33.65 -2.44
N ARG A 111 -3.64 34.86 -2.97
CA ARG A 111 -4.61 35.81 -2.40
C ARG A 111 -6.02 35.22 -2.33
N ALA A 112 -6.49 34.62 -3.43
CA ALA A 112 -7.82 34.03 -3.48
C ALA A 112 -7.98 32.88 -2.49
N VAL A 113 -6.98 31.98 -2.42
CA VAL A 113 -6.96 30.86 -1.44
C VAL A 113 -6.94 31.40 -0.01
N THR A 114 -6.14 32.43 0.28
CA THR A 114 -6.09 33.07 1.61
C THR A 114 -7.46 33.58 2.05
N ARG A 115 -8.17 34.30 1.17
CA ARG A 115 -9.53 34.80 1.45
C ARG A 115 -10.51 33.66 1.68
N SER A 116 -10.49 32.65 0.82
CA SER A 116 -11.36 31.49 0.94
C SER A 116 -11.16 30.74 2.26
N LEU A 117 -9.91 30.55 2.69
CA LEU A 117 -9.59 29.97 4.00
C LEU A 117 -10.00 30.89 5.16
N ASN A 118 -9.80 32.20 5.07
CA ASN A 118 -10.20 33.11 6.15
C ASN A 118 -11.73 33.17 6.33
N ASP A 119 -12.47 33.22 5.22
CA ASP A 119 -13.90 33.49 5.21
C ASP A 119 -14.76 32.22 5.08
N GLY A 120 -14.14 31.04 4.93
CA GLY A 120 -14.85 29.76 4.78
C GLY A 120 -15.63 29.65 3.46
N LEU A 121 -15.07 30.19 2.38
CA LEU A 121 -15.73 30.23 1.06
C LEU A 121 -15.35 29.02 0.22
N ARG A 122 -16.21 28.67 -0.74
CA ARG A 122 -15.90 27.71 -1.81
C ARG A 122 -15.24 28.47 -2.96
N LEU A 123 -14.12 27.94 -3.46
CA LEU A 123 -13.31 28.59 -4.49
C LEU A 123 -12.94 27.58 -5.57
N VAL A 124 -13.17 27.97 -6.83
CA VAL A 124 -12.74 27.22 -8.02
C VAL A 124 -11.76 28.10 -8.78
N ILE A 125 -10.60 27.55 -9.12
CA ILE A 125 -9.53 28.25 -9.83
C ILE A 125 -9.07 27.38 -10.98
N GLU A 126 -9.06 27.95 -12.18
CA GLU A 126 -8.34 27.38 -13.31
C GLU A 126 -6.94 27.97 -13.34
N ALA A 127 -5.92 27.13 -13.19
CA ALA A 127 -4.53 27.53 -13.18
C ALA A 127 -3.73 26.70 -14.19
N GLY A 128 -3.13 27.38 -15.18
CA GLY A 128 -2.29 26.72 -16.17
C GLY A 128 -1.09 25.99 -15.57
N THR A 129 -0.51 25.06 -16.31
CA THR A 129 0.73 24.38 -15.92
C THR A 129 1.87 25.37 -15.73
N GLY A 130 2.75 25.13 -14.76
CA GLY A 130 3.86 26.04 -14.50
C GLY A 130 3.44 27.38 -13.89
N THR A 131 2.23 27.52 -13.34
CA THR A 131 1.83 28.73 -12.59
C THR A 131 2.39 28.80 -11.17
N GLY A 132 3.03 27.72 -10.68
CA GLY A 132 3.45 27.62 -9.27
C GLY A 132 2.28 27.29 -8.33
N LYS A 133 1.25 26.64 -8.86
CA LYS A 133 -0.01 26.29 -8.17
C LYS A 133 0.17 25.62 -6.81
N SER A 134 1.09 24.66 -6.69
CA SER A 134 1.37 23.96 -5.42
C SER A 134 1.69 24.95 -4.30
N LEU A 135 2.70 25.80 -4.50
CA LEU A 135 3.10 26.79 -3.49
C LEU A 135 2.02 27.85 -3.27
N ALA A 136 1.25 28.20 -4.30
CA ALA A 136 0.16 29.17 -4.18
C ALA A 136 -0.94 28.73 -3.21
N TYR A 137 -1.22 27.43 -3.11
CA TYR A 137 -2.17 26.91 -2.11
C TYR A 137 -1.49 26.44 -0.81
N LEU A 138 -0.26 25.91 -0.88
CA LEU A 138 0.46 25.39 0.31
C LEU A 138 0.85 26.48 1.31
N VAL A 139 1.33 27.63 0.84
CA VAL A 139 1.75 28.75 1.71
C VAL A 139 0.57 29.27 2.55
N PRO A 140 -0.56 29.71 1.98
CA PRO A 140 -1.69 30.14 2.80
C PRO A 140 -2.30 28.98 3.61
N ALA A 141 -2.38 27.76 3.08
CA ALA A 141 -2.91 26.62 3.82
C ALA A 141 -2.11 26.30 5.08
N SER A 142 -0.77 26.28 4.99
CA SER A 142 0.09 26.02 6.15
C SER A 142 0.00 27.11 7.21
N MET A 143 0.06 28.38 6.80
CA MET A 143 -0.08 29.52 7.72
C MET A 143 -1.44 29.49 8.43
N PHE A 144 -2.51 29.23 7.67
CA PHE A 144 -3.87 29.12 8.21
C PHE A 144 -4.00 27.94 9.18
N ALA A 145 -3.52 26.76 8.78
CA ALA A 145 -3.61 25.53 9.56
C ALA A 145 -2.89 25.66 10.91
N VAL A 146 -1.68 26.23 10.92
CA VAL A 146 -0.92 26.45 12.15
C VAL A 146 -1.56 27.53 13.02
N ALA A 147 -1.93 28.68 12.46
CA ALA A 147 -2.53 29.78 13.24
C ALA A 147 -3.84 29.38 13.94
N ASN A 148 -4.55 28.40 13.38
CA ASN A 148 -5.85 27.96 13.88
C ASN A 148 -5.82 26.58 14.57
N GLY A 149 -4.67 25.89 14.62
CA GLY A 149 -4.62 24.49 15.05
C GLY A 149 -5.57 23.60 14.25
N ARG A 150 -5.82 23.92 12.97
CA ARG A 150 -6.80 23.26 12.11
C ARG A 150 -6.12 22.44 11.04
N ARG A 151 -6.78 21.36 10.63
CA ARG A 151 -6.32 20.52 9.53
C ARG A 151 -6.83 21.04 8.20
N VAL A 152 -5.93 21.21 7.25
CA VAL A 152 -6.25 21.39 5.83
C VAL A 152 -5.87 20.12 5.09
N VAL A 153 -6.86 19.48 4.47
CA VAL A 153 -6.63 18.29 3.64
C VAL A 153 -6.29 18.73 2.22
N ILE A 154 -5.24 18.16 1.64
CA ILE A 154 -4.86 18.39 0.25
C ILE A 154 -5.03 17.07 -0.49
N SER A 155 -5.93 17.04 -1.46
CA SER A 155 -6.21 15.85 -2.25
C SER A 155 -5.65 16.02 -3.66
N THR A 156 -4.82 15.09 -4.11
CA THR A 156 -4.27 15.06 -5.47
C THR A 156 -4.90 13.94 -6.29
N ASN A 157 -4.86 14.01 -7.62
CA ASN A 157 -5.39 12.93 -8.45
C ASN A 157 -4.66 11.59 -8.23
N THR A 158 -3.34 11.58 -8.33
CA THR A 158 -2.53 10.35 -8.26
C THR A 158 -1.58 10.34 -7.07
N ILE A 159 -1.12 9.14 -6.71
CA ILE A 159 -0.12 8.93 -5.66
C ILE A 159 1.24 9.51 -6.07
N THR A 160 1.58 9.47 -7.35
CA THR A 160 2.79 10.11 -7.87
C THR A 160 2.77 11.62 -7.63
N LEU A 161 1.62 12.28 -7.85
CA LEU A 161 1.46 13.71 -7.56
C LEU A 161 1.53 13.97 -6.05
N GLN A 162 0.93 13.10 -5.24
CA GLN A 162 1.02 13.15 -3.77
C GLN A 162 2.48 13.10 -3.29
N GLU A 163 3.27 12.18 -3.84
CA GLU A 163 4.70 12.03 -3.54
C GLU A 163 5.52 13.20 -4.05
N GLN A 164 5.20 13.75 -5.23
CA GLN A 164 5.84 14.95 -5.74
C GLN A 164 5.62 16.13 -4.78
N LEU A 165 4.38 16.34 -4.33
CA LEU A 165 4.04 17.39 -3.38
C LEU A 165 4.83 17.21 -2.07
N PHE A 166 4.89 15.99 -1.56
CA PHE A 166 5.57 15.68 -0.29
C PHE A 166 7.10 15.71 -0.35
N ASN A 167 7.71 15.27 -1.45
CA ASN A 167 9.16 15.15 -1.57
C ASN A 167 9.83 16.39 -2.18
N LYS A 168 9.07 17.28 -2.85
CA LYS A 168 9.61 18.49 -3.49
C LYS A 168 9.03 19.78 -2.92
N ASP A 169 7.71 19.94 -2.98
CA ASP A 169 7.08 21.23 -2.66
C ASP A 169 7.01 21.48 -1.14
N ILE A 170 6.67 20.46 -0.34
CA ILE A 170 6.58 20.56 1.12
C ILE A 170 7.94 20.84 1.80
N PRO A 171 9.08 20.24 1.37
CA PRO A 171 10.39 20.60 1.90
C PRO A 171 10.75 22.07 1.67
N VAL A 172 10.39 22.63 0.50
CA VAL A 172 10.55 24.07 0.23
C VAL A 172 9.71 24.89 1.20
N LEU A 173 8.44 24.52 1.39
CA LEU A 173 7.53 25.16 2.33
C LEU A 173 8.07 25.18 3.77
N ARG A 174 8.57 24.03 4.25
CA ARG A 174 9.12 23.87 5.61
C ARG A 174 10.40 24.68 5.82
N LYS A 175 11.23 24.82 4.77
CA LYS A 175 12.45 25.63 4.83
C LYS A 175 12.13 27.13 4.80
N ALA A 176 11.09 27.53 4.07
CA ALA A 176 10.71 28.93 3.89
C ALA A 176 9.96 29.50 5.10
N LEU A 177 8.99 28.76 5.64
CA LEU A 177 8.12 29.30 6.68
C LEU A 177 8.67 29.03 8.09
N PRO A 178 8.66 30.02 8.99
CA PRO A 178 9.22 29.89 10.33
C PRO A 178 8.38 29.05 11.30
N HIS A 179 7.22 28.56 10.86
CA HIS A 179 6.26 27.85 11.69
C HIS A 179 6.44 26.34 11.56
N ASP A 180 6.30 25.60 12.68
CA ASP A 180 6.42 24.14 12.70
C ASP A 180 5.18 23.45 12.11
N VAL A 181 5.09 23.46 10.77
CA VAL A 181 4.01 22.81 10.05
C VAL A 181 4.22 21.29 10.00
N GLN A 182 3.50 20.61 10.88
CA GLN A 182 3.32 19.15 10.82
C GLN A 182 2.54 18.74 9.55
N VAL A 183 3.17 17.93 8.71
CA VAL A 183 2.60 17.45 7.44
C VAL A 183 2.67 15.94 7.42
N ALA A 184 1.57 15.29 7.06
CA ALA A 184 1.50 13.85 6.89
C ALA A 184 0.94 13.48 5.51
N VAL A 185 1.38 12.35 5.00
CA VAL A 185 0.84 11.71 3.79
C VAL A 185 0.08 10.48 4.24
N LEU A 186 -1.15 10.32 3.74
CA LEU A 186 -1.93 9.12 3.96
C LEU A 186 -2.39 8.52 2.63
N LYS A 187 -2.05 7.25 2.44
CA LYS A 187 -2.45 6.42 1.30
C LYS A 187 -3.46 5.35 1.71
N GLY A 188 -4.04 4.67 0.73
CA GLY A 188 -4.90 3.50 0.97
C GLY A 188 -4.15 2.39 1.71
N ARG A 189 -4.87 1.53 2.44
CA ARG A 189 -4.27 0.50 3.31
C ARG A 189 -3.35 -0.47 2.56
N THR A 190 -3.66 -0.76 1.30
CA THR A 190 -2.88 -1.64 0.43
C THR A 190 -1.49 -1.09 0.12
N HIS A 191 -1.21 0.17 0.44
CA HIS A 191 0.13 0.76 0.32
C HIS A 191 1.05 0.44 1.49
N TYR A 192 0.54 -0.07 2.62
CA TYR A 192 1.39 -0.32 3.78
C TYR A 192 1.68 -1.80 3.95
N LEU A 193 2.94 -2.14 4.21
CA LEU A 193 3.35 -3.48 4.57
C LEU A 193 2.67 -3.93 5.88
N CYS A 194 2.08 -5.12 5.88
CA CYS A 194 1.59 -5.78 7.07
C CYS A 194 2.63 -6.77 7.59
N LEU A 195 3.29 -6.43 8.70
CA LEU A 195 4.33 -7.28 9.32
C LEU A 195 3.84 -8.71 9.61
N ARG A 196 2.57 -8.86 10.02
CA ARG A 196 1.95 -10.19 10.22
C ARG A 196 1.86 -11.00 8.93
N ARG A 197 1.43 -10.36 7.84
CA ARG A 197 1.30 -11.04 6.55
C ARG A 197 2.66 -11.33 5.92
N LEU A 198 3.65 -10.46 6.13
CA LEU A 198 5.04 -10.76 5.79
C LEU A 198 5.55 -12.04 6.47
N ARG A 199 5.26 -12.24 7.78
CA ARG A 199 5.61 -13.49 8.48
C ARG A 199 5.04 -14.71 7.78
N LEU A 200 3.74 -14.66 7.48
CA LEU A 200 3.01 -15.75 6.84
C LEU A 200 3.53 -16.01 5.42
N PHE A 201 3.82 -14.95 4.67
CA PHE A 201 4.39 -15.06 3.34
C PHE A 201 5.76 -15.75 3.35
N LEU A 202 6.63 -15.39 4.30
CA LEU A 202 7.94 -16.03 4.45
C LEU A 202 7.85 -17.47 4.98
N SER A 203 6.83 -17.82 5.77
CA SER A 203 6.66 -19.17 6.33
C SER A 203 6.02 -20.16 5.36
N ASN A 204 5.25 -19.70 4.38
CA ASN A 204 4.45 -20.56 3.50
C ASN A 204 5.24 -21.18 2.32
N GLY A 205 6.57 -20.97 2.25
CA GLY A 205 7.40 -21.35 1.10
C GLY A 205 7.31 -20.32 -0.03
N LEU A 206 8.43 -20.03 -0.69
CA LEU A 206 8.52 -19.10 -1.82
C LEU A 206 8.87 -19.86 -3.09
N ASP A 207 7.85 -20.39 -3.75
CA ASP A 207 8.00 -21.32 -4.87
C ASP A 207 8.37 -20.58 -6.17
N GLY A 208 7.93 -19.32 -6.30
CA GLY A 208 8.19 -18.48 -7.47
C GLY A 208 9.47 -17.64 -7.39
N ALA A 209 10.15 -17.45 -8.53
CA ALA A 209 11.27 -16.50 -8.61
C ALA A 209 10.87 -15.05 -8.23
N PRO A 210 9.70 -14.51 -8.67
CA PRO A 210 9.25 -13.17 -8.24
C PRO A 210 9.03 -13.07 -6.73
N GLU A 211 8.50 -14.12 -6.10
CA GLU A 211 8.27 -14.16 -4.66
C GLU A 211 9.59 -14.10 -3.89
N ARG A 212 10.59 -14.91 -4.29
CA ARG A 212 11.92 -14.93 -3.66
C ARG A 212 12.65 -13.59 -3.79
N ILE A 213 12.60 -12.98 -4.97
CA ILE A 213 13.23 -11.67 -5.22
C ILE A 213 12.56 -10.58 -4.37
N LEU A 214 11.23 -10.52 -4.37
CA LEU A 214 10.47 -9.56 -3.60
C LEU A 214 10.71 -9.73 -2.09
N ALA A 215 10.67 -10.96 -1.60
CA ALA A 215 10.95 -11.28 -0.19
C ALA A 215 12.35 -10.83 0.24
N ALA A 216 13.38 -11.12 -0.57
CA ALA A 216 14.75 -10.70 -0.28
C ALA A 216 14.87 -9.17 -0.21
N ARG A 217 14.22 -8.45 -1.13
CA ARG A 217 14.19 -6.98 -1.12
C ARG A 217 13.48 -6.42 0.10
N ILE A 218 12.32 -6.97 0.44
CA ILE A 218 11.55 -6.54 1.63
C ILE A 218 12.32 -6.82 2.91
N ALA A 219 12.99 -7.97 3.03
CA ALA A 219 13.79 -8.34 4.19
C ALA A 219 14.91 -7.32 4.50
N ILE A 220 15.50 -6.71 3.46
CA ILE A 220 16.50 -5.65 3.61
C ILE A 220 15.80 -4.32 3.93
N TRP A 221 14.81 -3.94 3.12
CA TRP A 221 14.12 -2.64 3.21
C TRP A 221 13.36 -2.43 4.52
N VAL A 222 12.73 -3.46 5.07
CA VAL A 222 11.92 -3.37 6.30
C VAL A 222 12.77 -2.94 7.52
N ARG A 223 14.09 -3.10 7.45
CA ARG A 223 15.02 -2.72 8.52
C ARG A 223 15.32 -1.22 8.53
N THR A 224 15.10 -0.53 7.41
CA THR A 224 15.44 0.88 7.24
C THR A 224 14.21 1.78 7.05
N THR A 225 13.09 1.22 6.61
CA THR A 225 11.87 2.01 6.39
C THR A 225 11.21 2.48 7.69
N GLU A 226 10.80 3.74 7.73
CA GLU A 226 10.01 4.31 8.83
C GLU A 226 8.51 4.32 8.54
N THR A 227 8.14 4.15 7.28
CA THR A 227 6.76 4.30 6.78
C THR A 227 6.14 2.96 6.42
N GLY A 228 6.95 1.99 5.97
CA GLY A 228 6.47 0.73 5.40
C GLY A 228 5.65 0.91 4.13
N ASP A 229 5.87 2.02 3.41
CA ASP A 229 5.15 2.38 2.20
C ASP A 229 5.68 1.63 0.97
N ARG A 230 4.76 1.00 0.24
CA ARG A 230 4.99 0.34 -1.04
C ARG A 230 5.79 1.22 -2.02
N GLY A 231 5.55 2.53 -2.02
CA GLY A 231 6.20 3.48 -2.93
C GLY A 231 7.72 3.57 -2.77
N GLU A 232 8.26 3.14 -1.63
CA GLU A 232 9.71 3.06 -1.40
C GLU A 232 10.37 1.87 -2.13
N LEU A 233 9.57 0.95 -2.68
CA LEU A 233 10.03 -0.23 -3.41
C LEU A 233 9.68 -0.14 -4.90
N ALA A 234 10.65 -0.44 -5.75
CA ALA A 234 10.42 -0.63 -7.19
C ALA A 234 9.68 -1.96 -7.45
N ILE A 235 8.36 -1.98 -7.33
CA ILE A 235 7.55 -3.20 -7.51
C ILE A 235 7.16 -3.36 -8.98
N SER A 236 7.54 -4.49 -9.57
CA SER A 236 7.13 -4.88 -10.93
C SER A 236 5.64 -5.25 -10.99
N GLU A 237 5.09 -5.35 -12.20
CA GLU A 237 3.69 -5.76 -12.40
C GLU A 237 3.40 -7.15 -11.81
N ALA A 238 4.30 -8.12 -12.02
CA ALA A 238 4.19 -9.47 -11.45
C ALA A 238 4.24 -9.45 -9.91
N GLU A 239 5.06 -8.59 -9.31
CA GLU A 239 5.16 -8.43 -7.85
C GLU A 239 3.97 -7.66 -7.25
N SER A 240 3.25 -6.86 -8.05
CA SER A 240 2.11 -6.05 -7.61
C SER A 240 0.98 -6.92 -7.05
N ALA A 241 0.67 -8.03 -7.73
CA ALA A 241 -0.32 -8.99 -7.26
C ALA A 241 0.12 -9.65 -5.93
N ILE A 242 1.40 -10.03 -5.83
CA ILE A 242 1.96 -10.63 -4.61
C ILE A 242 1.85 -9.64 -3.44
N TRP A 243 2.17 -8.36 -3.67
CA TRP A 243 2.07 -7.33 -2.65
C TRP A 243 0.63 -7.18 -2.12
N THR A 244 -0.33 -6.98 -3.01
CA THR A 244 -1.73 -6.78 -2.65
C THR A 244 -2.30 -8.01 -1.94
N ASN A 245 -2.04 -9.21 -2.49
CA ASN A 245 -2.66 -10.46 -2.06
C ASN A 245 -1.97 -11.14 -0.89
N HIS A 246 -0.71 -10.80 -0.59
CA HIS A 246 0.05 -11.50 0.46
C HIS A 246 0.81 -10.61 1.43
N LEU A 247 1.08 -9.34 1.14
CA LEU A 247 2.01 -8.53 1.96
C LEU A 247 1.37 -7.30 2.59
N SER A 248 0.46 -6.63 1.88
CA SER A 248 -0.11 -5.34 2.28
C SER A 248 -1.09 -5.43 3.47
N ALA A 249 -1.54 -4.31 4.04
CA ALA A 249 -2.66 -4.34 4.99
C ALA A 249 -4.00 -4.55 4.27
N ASP A 250 -4.91 -5.30 4.89
CA ASP A 250 -6.19 -5.72 4.30
C ASP A 250 -7.40 -5.24 5.13
N VAL A 251 -8.60 -5.25 4.55
CA VAL A 251 -9.88 -5.03 5.25
C VAL A 251 -10.30 -6.27 6.03
N MET A 252 -10.37 -7.41 5.36
CA MET A 252 -11.02 -8.61 5.91
C MET A 252 -10.22 -9.26 7.03
N HIS A 253 -8.88 -9.26 6.90
CA HIS A 253 -8.00 -9.99 7.81
C HIS A 253 -7.28 -9.10 8.84
N CYS A 254 -7.57 -7.79 8.89
CA CYS A 254 -6.90 -6.89 9.83
C CYS A 254 -7.61 -6.88 11.20
N THR A 255 -6.98 -7.51 12.19
CA THR A 255 -7.48 -7.55 13.58
C THR A 255 -6.89 -6.41 14.41
N THR A 256 -7.21 -5.16 14.07
CA THR A 256 -6.58 -3.95 14.64
C THR A 256 -6.37 -4.00 16.16
N ARG A 257 -7.38 -4.38 16.95
CA ARG A 257 -7.32 -4.41 18.43
C ARG A 257 -6.43 -5.53 18.98
N LEU A 258 -6.44 -6.70 18.34
CA LEU A 258 -5.72 -7.90 18.80
C LEU A 258 -4.32 -8.02 18.19
N CYS A 259 -4.03 -7.25 17.14
CA CYS A 259 -2.77 -7.31 16.42
C CYS A 259 -1.59 -6.90 17.29
N ARG A 260 -0.66 -7.85 17.54
CA ARG A 260 0.59 -7.64 18.29
C ARG A 260 1.36 -6.43 17.80
N ASP A 261 1.53 -6.29 16.48
CA ASP A 261 2.32 -5.20 15.90
C ASP A 261 1.63 -3.83 16.03
N ASN A 262 0.30 -3.79 16.07
CA ASN A 262 -0.40 -2.54 16.34
C ASN A 262 -0.22 -2.11 17.81
N ARG A 263 -0.40 -3.06 18.75
CA ARG A 263 -0.22 -2.83 20.20
C ARG A 263 1.20 -2.43 20.55
N SER A 264 2.20 -3.05 19.92
CA SER A 264 3.61 -2.71 20.10
C SER A 264 4.04 -1.44 19.33
N GLY A 265 3.11 -0.74 18.66
CA GLY A 265 3.40 0.46 17.89
C GLY A 265 4.29 0.25 16.66
N ARG A 266 4.38 -0.98 16.13
CA ARG A 266 5.16 -1.36 14.93
C ARG A 266 4.36 -1.40 13.63
N CYS A 267 3.03 -1.41 13.69
CA CYS A 267 2.17 -1.44 12.52
C CYS A 267 2.28 -0.15 11.70
N PHE A 268 2.85 -0.24 10.49
CA PHE A 268 3.05 0.87 9.57
C PHE A 268 1.76 1.64 9.21
N LEU A 269 0.66 0.92 8.92
CA LEU A 269 -0.64 1.55 8.68
C LEU A 269 -1.13 2.35 9.89
N ALA A 270 -0.99 1.80 11.10
CA ALA A 270 -1.40 2.49 12.32
C ALA A 270 -0.52 3.72 12.60
N ARG A 271 0.79 3.64 12.31
CA ARG A 271 1.71 4.78 12.41
C ARG A 271 1.30 5.90 11.46
N ALA A 272 0.99 5.57 10.21
CA ALA A 272 0.55 6.56 9.22
C ALA A 272 -0.73 7.28 9.66
N ARG A 273 -1.71 6.54 10.22
CA ARG A 273 -2.93 7.12 10.80
C ARG A 273 -2.65 8.04 11.99
N ARG A 274 -1.80 7.61 12.94
CA ARG A 274 -1.39 8.45 14.08
C ARG A 274 -0.62 9.71 13.66
N ARG A 275 0.20 9.64 12.60
CA ARG A 275 0.84 10.83 12.01
C ARG A 275 -0.21 11.78 11.43
N ALA A 276 -1.23 11.25 10.74
CA ALA A 276 -2.33 12.05 10.21
C ALA A 276 -3.13 12.77 11.31
N GLU A 277 -3.33 12.13 12.47
CA GLU A 277 -4.04 12.73 13.63
C GLU A 277 -3.39 14.02 14.14
N GLY A 278 -2.07 14.15 14.05
CA GLY A 278 -1.32 15.35 14.49
C GLY A 278 -0.97 16.32 13.36
N ALA A 279 -1.33 16.03 12.12
CA ALA A 279 -0.92 16.82 10.97
C ALA A 279 -1.81 18.07 10.75
N HIS A 280 -1.17 19.21 10.57
CA HIS A 280 -1.79 20.46 10.10
C HIS A 280 -2.17 20.36 8.62
N LEU A 281 -1.26 19.82 7.79
CA LEU A 281 -1.53 19.51 6.39
C LEU A 281 -1.57 18.00 6.21
N LEU A 282 -2.69 17.49 5.72
CA LEU A 282 -2.86 16.06 5.41
C LEU A 282 -2.98 15.88 3.91
N VAL A 283 -1.97 15.27 3.29
CA VAL A 283 -1.98 15.00 1.86
C VAL A 283 -2.54 13.60 1.58
N VAL A 284 -3.56 13.51 0.75
CA VAL A 284 -4.24 12.27 0.32
C VAL A 284 -4.40 12.26 -1.19
N ASN A 285 -4.81 11.14 -1.78
CA ASN A 285 -5.32 11.14 -3.16
C ASN A 285 -6.85 11.27 -3.20
N HIS A 286 -7.41 11.61 -4.36
CA HIS A 286 -8.85 11.73 -4.56
C HIS A 286 -9.59 10.44 -4.21
N ALA A 287 -9.02 9.28 -4.59
CA ALA A 287 -9.64 8.00 -4.31
C ALA A 287 -9.85 7.78 -2.81
N LEU A 288 -8.80 7.94 -2.00
CA LEU A 288 -8.92 7.81 -0.54
C LEU A 288 -9.89 8.82 0.05
N LEU A 289 -9.86 10.09 -0.40
CA LEU A 289 -10.77 11.12 0.08
C LEU A 289 -12.25 10.74 -0.16
N LEU A 290 -12.57 10.23 -1.35
CA LEU A 290 -13.93 9.88 -1.74
C LEU A 290 -14.40 8.59 -1.04
N THR A 291 -13.56 7.55 -1.01
CA THR A 291 -13.87 6.31 -0.28
C THR A 291 -14.11 6.59 1.19
N ASP A 292 -13.27 7.43 1.82
CA ASP A 292 -13.40 7.80 3.23
C ASP A 292 -14.76 8.43 3.54
N ARG A 293 -15.24 9.31 2.66
CA ARG A 293 -16.50 10.02 2.84
C ARG A 293 -17.73 9.13 2.69
N ALA A 294 -17.60 8.01 1.98
CA ALA A 294 -18.65 7.01 1.79
C ALA A 294 -18.71 5.97 2.93
N MET A 295 -17.68 5.90 3.78
CA MET A 295 -17.62 4.94 4.89
C MET A 295 -18.34 5.45 6.14
N GLU A 296 -18.98 4.54 6.90
CA GLU A 296 -19.56 4.86 8.21
C GLU A 296 -18.51 5.23 9.25
N ASN A 297 -17.32 4.64 9.15
CA ASN A 297 -16.17 4.89 10.01
C ASN A 297 -15.00 5.44 9.16
N PRO A 298 -14.87 6.78 9.06
CA PRO A 298 -13.81 7.38 8.28
C PRO A 298 -12.43 7.03 8.85
N VAL A 299 -11.49 6.85 7.95
CA VAL A 299 -10.05 6.65 8.16
C VAL A 299 -9.33 7.99 8.30
N LEU A 300 -9.82 9.05 7.66
CA LEU A 300 -9.27 10.39 7.78
C LEU A 300 -9.68 11.02 9.11
N PRO A 301 -8.74 11.62 9.86
CA PRO A 301 -9.09 12.39 11.04
C PRO A 301 -9.84 13.67 10.66
N GLU A 302 -10.67 14.18 11.56
CA GLU A 302 -11.59 15.31 11.30
C GLU A 302 -10.90 16.51 10.64
N TYR A 303 -11.55 17.13 9.65
CA TYR A 303 -11.05 18.30 8.95
C TYR A 303 -12.21 19.20 8.53
N ASP A 304 -11.95 20.51 8.47
CA ASP A 304 -12.94 21.50 8.03
C ASP A 304 -12.67 22.00 6.61
N ASP A 305 -11.39 22.04 6.21
CA ASP A 305 -10.94 22.68 4.98
C ASP A 305 -10.27 21.63 4.07
N VAL A 306 -10.63 21.66 2.78
CA VAL A 306 -10.07 20.75 1.77
C VAL A 306 -9.69 21.51 0.50
N ILE A 307 -8.54 21.17 -0.05
CA ILE A 307 -8.02 21.66 -1.32
C ILE A 307 -7.94 20.47 -2.28
N LEU A 308 -8.58 20.59 -3.44
CA LEU A 308 -8.59 19.56 -4.48
C LEU A 308 -7.68 20.00 -5.63
N ASP A 309 -6.52 19.38 -5.76
CA ASP A 309 -5.58 19.61 -6.86
C ASP A 309 -5.87 18.66 -8.02
N GLU A 310 -5.83 19.18 -9.25
CA GLU A 310 -6.29 18.47 -10.45
C GLU A 310 -7.74 17.96 -10.36
N ALA A 311 -8.61 18.79 -9.76
CA ALA A 311 -10.02 18.47 -9.50
C ALA A 311 -10.85 18.08 -10.75
N HIS A 312 -10.34 18.34 -11.95
CA HIS A 312 -10.97 17.90 -13.20
C HIS A 312 -11.02 16.37 -13.34
N HIS A 313 -10.22 15.62 -12.57
CA HIS A 313 -10.28 14.16 -12.51
C HIS A 313 -11.29 13.64 -11.48
N LEU A 314 -11.84 14.50 -10.62
CA LEU A 314 -12.64 14.09 -9.47
C LEU A 314 -13.88 13.28 -9.86
N GLU A 315 -14.54 13.65 -10.96
CA GLU A 315 -15.73 12.94 -11.46
C GLU A 315 -15.40 11.49 -11.84
N ALA A 316 -14.36 11.28 -12.64
CA ALA A 316 -13.94 9.96 -13.06
C ALA A 316 -13.51 9.09 -11.86
N VAL A 317 -12.79 9.67 -10.90
CA VAL A 317 -12.39 8.97 -9.67
C VAL A 317 -13.61 8.65 -8.80
N ALA A 318 -14.62 9.52 -8.74
CA ALA A 318 -15.85 9.24 -8.01
C ALA A 318 -16.62 8.08 -8.62
N THR A 319 -16.73 8.02 -9.94
CA THR A 319 -17.37 6.89 -10.65
C THR A 319 -16.66 5.57 -10.35
N ASP A 320 -15.33 5.55 -10.36
CA ASP A 320 -14.53 4.36 -10.06
C ASP A 320 -14.67 3.91 -8.60
N GLN A 321 -14.62 4.83 -7.64
CA GLN A 321 -14.60 4.49 -6.21
C GLN A 321 -15.98 4.26 -5.58
N LEU A 322 -17.03 4.88 -6.13
CA LEU A 322 -18.41 4.73 -5.66
C LEU A 322 -19.21 3.75 -6.53
N GLY A 323 -18.66 3.33 -7.66
CA GLY A 323 -19.20 2.27 -8.49
C GLY A 323 -19.00 0.88 -7.88
N THR A 324 -19.76 -0.10 -8.37
CA THR A 324 -19.56 -1.52 -8.06
C THR A 324 -19.18 -2.24 -9.33
N THR A 325 -18.11 -3.02 -9.29
CA THR A 325 -17.67 -3.86 -10.39
C THR A 325 -17.63 -5.31 -9.93
N VAL A 326 -18.08 -6.21 -10.79
CA VAL A 326 -17.97 -7.66 -10.58
C VAL A 326 -17.23 -8.24 -11.77
N SER A 327 -16.16 -8.97 -11.53
CA SER A 327 -15.32 -9.56 -12.56
C SER A 327 -15.38 -11.09 -12.49
N ALA A 328 -15.85 -11.72 -13.57
CA ALA A 328 -15.85 -13.18 -13.70
C ALA A 328 -14.45 -13.78 -13.48
N ARG A 329 -13.43 -13.07 -13.99
CA ARG A 329 -12.03 -13.46 -13.87
C ARG A 329 -11.60 -13.47 -12.40
N GLU A 330 -11.88 -12.42 -11.64
CA GLU A 330 -11.52 -12.33 -10.22
C GLU A 330 -12.23 -13.39 -9.38
N ILE A 331 -13.53 -13.58 -9.59
CA ILE A 331 -14.29 -14.66 -8.91
C ILE A 331 -13.69 -16.03 -9.25
N GLY A 332 -13.36 -16.26 -10.53
CA GLY A 332 -12.71 -17.50 -10.96
C GLY A 332 -11.36 -17.75 -10.30
N PHE A 333 -10.54 -16.71 -10.13
CA PHE A 333 -9.27 -16.78 -9.41
C PHE A 333 -9.45 -17.11 -7.93
N GLU A 334 -10.40 -16.47 -7.24
CA GLU A 334 -10.69 -16.75 -5.82
C GLU A 334 -11.20 -18.18 -5.63
N LEU A 335 -12.10 -18.65 -6.50
CA LEU A 335 -12.56 -20.04 -6.51
C LEU A 335 -11.40 -21.01 -6.76
N ALA A 336 -10.46 -20.69 -7.66
CA ALA A 336 -9.29 -21.53 -7.94
C ALA A 336 -8.29 -21.57 -6.77
N SER A 337 -8.12 -20.44 -6.07
CA SER A 337 -7.33 -20.34 -4.85
C SER A 337 -7.88 -21.22 -3.72
N LEU A 338 -9.21 -21.31 -3.62
CA LEU A 338 -9.90 -22.22 -2.69
C LEU A 338 -9.73 -23.69 -3.11
N SER A 339 -10.14 -24.00 -4.35
CA SER A 339 -10.08 -25.35 -4.92
C SER A 339 -9.93 -25.31 -6.45
N GLN A 340 -8.96 -26.06 -6.96
CA GLN A 340 -8.74 -26.22 -8.40
C GLN A 340 -8.52 -27.69 -8.78
N PRO A 341 -9.10 -28.18 -9.87
CA PRO A 341 -8.89 -29.56 -10.30
C PRO A 341 -7.44 -29.79 -10.73
N GLN A 342 -6.85 -30.91 -10.31
CA GLN A 342 -5.50 -31.35 -10.70
C GLN A 342 -5.50 -32.63 -11.56
N GLY A 343 -6.68 -33.06 -12.02
CA GLY A 343 -6.89 -34.29 -12.79
C GLY A 343 -7.34 -35.46 -11.92
N GLY A 344 -8.25 -36.28 -12.47
CA GLY A 344 -8.93 -37.33 -11.71
C GLY A 344 -9.78 -36.76 -10.57
N THR A 345 -9.73 -37.40 -9.39
CA THR A 345 -10.42 -36.94 -8.18
C THR A 345 -9.59 -36.00 -7.30
N ARG A 346 -8.40 -35.58 -7.77
CA ARG A 346 -7.49 -34.73 -7.01
C ARG A 346 -7.77 -33.26 -7.30
N PHE A 347 -7.73 -32.47 -6.24
CA PHE A 347 -7.81 -31.01 -6.30
C PHE A 347 -6.66 -30.39 -5.50
N GLY A 348 -6.20 -29.24 -5.95
CA GLY A 348 -5.24 -28.38 -5.27
C GLY A 348 -5.93 -27.17 -4.64
N GLY A 349 -5.14 -26.20 -4.19
CA GLY A 349 -5.63 -24.98 -3.54
C GLY A 349 -5.63 -25.06 -2.02
N THR A 350 -6.30 -24.10 -1.38
CA THR A 350 -6.30 -23.94 0.09
C THR A 350 -6.94 -25.13 0.79
N VAL A 351 -8.05 -25.66 0.26
CA VAL A 351 -8.74 -26.82 0.83
C VAL A 351 -7.81 -28.04 0.88
N ALA A 352 -7.07 -28.30 -0.19
CA ALA A 352 -6.11 -29.42 -0.26
C ALA A 352 -4.94 -29.25 0.73
N ARG A 353 -4.43 -28.03 0.91
CA ARG A 353 -3.38 -27.76 1.92
C ARG A 353 -3.86 -27.97 3.34
N ILE A 354 -5.06 -27.49 3.66
CA ILE A 354 -5.69 -27.70 4.98
C ILE A 354 -5.90 -29.19 5.22
N ALA A 355 -6.42 -29.91 4.22
CA ALA A 355 -6.61 -31.36 4.29
C ALA A 355 -5.31 -32.09 4.60
N ALA A 356 -4.20 -31.73 3.94
CA ALA A 356 -2.90 -32.34 4.17
C ALA A 356 -2.43 -32.19 5.63
N VAL A 357 -2.56 -31.00 6.22
CA VAL A 357 -2.20 -30.75 7.63
C VAL A 357 -3.02 -31.61 8.58
N PHE A 358 -4.34 -31.69 8.37
CA PHE A 358 -5.20 -32.51 9.23
C PHE A 358 -4.97 -34.01 9.03
N VAL A 359 -4.67 -34.46 7.81
CA VAL A 359 -4.34 -35.88 7.53
C VAL A 359 -3.03 -36.26 8.22
N GLU A 360 -2.04 -35.37 8.21
CA GLU A 360 -0.77 -35.57 8.91
C GLU A 360 -0.97 -35.67 10.43
N ALA A 361 -1.86 -34.83 10.99
CA ALA A 361 -2.17 -34.83 12.42
C ALA A 361 -3.05 -36.02 12.87
N ALA A 362 -4.01 -36.47 12.04
CA ALA A 362 -5.02 -37.46 12.40
C ALA A 362 -4.68 -38.90 11.98
N GLY A 363 -3.68 -39.11 11.12
CA GLY A 363 -3.30 -40.42 10.60
C GLY A 363 -4.31 -41.02 9.60
N GLU A 364 -4.13 -42.31 9.27
CA GLU A 364 -4.99 -43.07 8.32
C GLU A 364 -6.50 -42.99 8.63
N PRO A 365 -6.97 -43.14 9.89
CA PRO A 365 -8.41 -43.05 10.20
C PRO A 365 -9.03 -41.69 9.91
N GLY A 366 -8.24 -40.61 10.00
CA GLY A 366 -8.70 -39.25 9.70
C GLY A 366 -8.85 -38.96 8.22
N ARG A 367 -8.23 -39.73 7.33
CA ARG A 367 -8.23 -39.48 5.86
C ARG A 367 -9.63 -39.52 5.28
N GLU A 368 -10.41 -40.54 5.64
CA GLU A 368 -11.76 -40.71 5.10
C GLU A 368 -12.71 -39.61 5.59
N GLN A 369 -12.60 -39.24 6.87
CA GLN A 369 -13.37 -38.15 7.45
C GLN A 369 -13.00 -36.79 6.80
N ILE A 370 -11.72 -36.51 6.60
CA ILE A 370 -11.26 -35.28 5.93
C ILE A 370 -11.70 -35.26 4.45
N ALA A 371 -11.63 -36.39 3.75
CA ALA A 371 -12.12 -36.51 2.38
C ALA A 371 -13.64 -36.23 2.29
N SER A 372 -14.43 -36.75 3.24
CA SER A 372 -15.88 -36.52 3.30
C SER A 372 -16.27 -35.05 3.52
N ILE A 373 -15.39 -34.25 4.13
CA ILE A 373 -15.59 -32.81 4.34
C ILE A 373 -15.08 -31.99 3.14
N THR A 374 -13.95 -32.38 2.56
CA THR A 374 -13.26 -31.59 1.52
C THR A 374 -13.83 -31.78 0.12
N ALA A 375 -14.35 -32.97 -0.20
CA ALA A 375 -14.96 -33.24 -1.51
C ALA A 375 -16.22 -32.39 -1.78
N PRO A 376 -17.17 -32.21 -0.83
CA PRO A 376 -18.31 -31.31 -1.02
C PRO A 376 -17.90 -29.85 -1.24
N ILE A 377 -16.83 -29.39 -0.58
CA ILE A 377 -16.30 -28.03 -0.77
C ILE A 377 -15.77 -27.87 -2.21
N HIS A 378 -15.05 -28.87 -2.72
CA HIS A 378 -14.58 -28.87 -4.11
C HIS A 378 -15.75 -28.84 -5.11
N GLU A 379 -16.76 -29.68 -4.93
CA GLU A 379 -17.95 -29.74 -5.80
C GLU A 379 -18.73 -28.41 -5.78
N ALA A 380 -18.85 -27.78 -4.60
CA ALA A 380 -19.46 -26.46 -4.48
C ALA A 380 -18.65 -25.38 -5.23
N CYS A 381 -17.32 -25.43 -5.18
CA CYS A 381 -16.46 -24.51 -5.95
C CYS A 381 -16.63 -24.69 -7.46
N GLU A 382 -16.74 -25.93 -7.96
CA GLU A 382 -16.97 -26.19 -9.39
C GLU A 382 -18.36 -25.71 -9.82
N THR A 383 -19.39 -25.99 -9.02
CA THR A 383 -20.75 -25.51 -9.27
C THR A 383 -20.80 -23.98 -9.33
N ALA A 384 -20.15 -23.30 -8.38
CA ALA A 384 -20.04 -21.84 -8.38
C ALA A 384 -19.30 -21.32 -9.62
N ARG A 385 -18.24 -22.00 -10.07
CA ARG A 385 -17.48 -21.60 -11.25
C ARG A 385 -18.34 -21.66 -12.53
N VAL A 386 -19.14 -22.71 -12.69
CA VAL A 386 -20.10 -22.84 -13.81
C VAL A 386 -21.18 -21.77 -13.73
N ALA A 387 -21.76 -21.56 -12.55
CA ALA A 387 -22.82 -20.56 -12.36
C ALA A 387 -22.32 -19.13 -12.65
N VAL A 388 -21.10 -18.79 -12.25
CA VAL A 388 -20.47 -17.49 -12.55
C VAL A 388 -20.25 -17.34 -14.05
N SER A 389 -19.72 -18.35 -14.75
CA SER A 389 -19.56 -18.30 -16.22
C SER A 389 -20.90 -18.03 -16.90
N SER A 390 -21.94 -18.80 -16.54
CA SER A 390 -23.27 -18.67 -17.13
C SER A 390 -23.90 -17.30 -16.86
N LEU A 391 -23.76 -16.75 -15.65
CA LEU A 391 -24.26 -15.41 -15.33
C LEU A 391 -23.64 -14.34 -16.24
N PHE A 392 -22.32 -14.40 -16.46
CA PHE A 392 -21.62 -13.42 -17.28
C PHE A 392 -21.88 -13.60 -18.78
N GLU A 393 -22.06 -14.83 -19.25
CA GLU A 393 -22.51 -15.11 -20.63
C GLU A 393 -23.87 -14.44 -20.89
N VAL A 394 -24.88 -14.72 -20.07
CA VAL A 394 -26.23 -14.11 -20.20
C VAL A 394 -26.19 -12.59 -20.04
N SER A 395 -25.32 -12.06 -19.18
CA SER A 395 -25.18 -10.61 -19.01
C SER A 395 -24.52 -9.94 -20.21
N THR A 396 -23.67 -10.64 -20.95
CA THR A 396 -23.05 -10.13 -22.19
C THR A 396 -24.13 -9.98 -23.26
N ASP A 397 -25.02 -10.97 -23.39
CA ASP A 397 -26.16 -10.94 -24.32
C ASP A 397 -27.16 -9.80 -24.04
N LEU A 398 -27.18 -9.23 -22.82
CA LEU A 398 -28.03 -8.08 -22.46
C LEU A 398 -27.43 -6.74 -22.91
N MET A 399 -26.11 -6.68 -23.12
CA MET A 399 -25.38 -5.46 -23.48
C MET A 399 -25.22 -5.26 -24.98
N ASP A 400 -25.42 -6.32 -25.78
CA ASP A 400 -25.50 -6.32 -27.24
C ASP A 400 -26.94 -6.10 -27.73
#